data_AF-A0A369JW43-F1
#
_entry.id   AF-A0A369JW43-F1
#
_cell.length_a   1.000
_cell.length_b   1.000
_cell.length_c   1.000
_cell.angle_alpha   90.00
_cell.angle_beta   90.00
_cell.angle_gamma   90.00
#
_symmetry.space_group_name_H-M   'P 1'
#
loop_
_entity.id
_entity.type
_entity.pdbx_description
1 polymer ?
#
loop_
_entity_poly.entity_id
_entity_poly.type
_entity_poly.pdbx_seq_one_letter_code
_entity_poly.pdbx_strand_id
1 'polypeptide(L)'
;MLYDLFDKVCVIYEGRMAYFGPADQARQYFIDMGYELANRQTTPDFLVAITDPKGHIPRAGISNIPRTVSEFVEYFLKLSIAQMNRDDVNEYKDDYVGIWTMHMRMSKAPFTISIPMQAHAVMQRRVQILMDSKSATAMKLFSFIFQGIIVGTVFLNSPEATSAYFSRGGVLCFVLLFAALSSMAEIPALFIQCPIVHRQETTAMYHPFIEGIFYLFLFTMSVVMKAWFWGIAASFKSEATAQSVAGIMLLGMVIYTFVHSSQHGVFNADI
;
A
#
# COMPACT_ATOMS: atom_id res chain seq x y z
N MET A 1 -18.50 25.54 -11.88
CA MET A 1 -17.23 24.79 -12.12
C MET A 1 -16.78 24.20 -10.79
N LEU A 2 -15.82 23.24 -10.76
CA LEU A 2 -15.29 22.69 -9.50
C LEU A 2 -14.79 23.79 -8.53
N TYR A 3 -14.35 24.93 -9.10
CA TYR A 3 -13.88 26.10 -8.34
C TYR A 3 -14.93 26.69 -7.38
N ASP A 4 -16.21 26.68 -7.76
CA ASP A 4 -17.29 27.31 -6.99
C ASP A 4 -17.69 26.46 -5.75
N LEU A 5 -17.07 25.30 -5.57
CA LEU A 5 -17.28 24.41 -4.41
C LEU A 5 -16.26 24.66 -3.28
N PHE A 6 -15.27 25.54 -3.47
CA PHE A 6 -14.24 25.81 -2.48
C PHE A 6 -14.51 27.14 -1.76
N ASP A 7 -14.54 27.11 -0.43
CA ASP A 7 -14.73 28.32 0.38
C ASP A 7 -13.47 29.22 0.43
N LYS A 8 -12.29 28.60 0.51
CA LYS A 8 -10.99 29.28 0.59
C LYS A 8 -10.02 28.70 -0.45
N VAL A 9 -9.15 29.55 -0.98
CA VAL A 9 -8.09 29.19 -1.94
C VAL A 9 -6.74 29.66 -1.42
N CYS A 10 -5.74 28.79 -1.57
CA CYS A 10 -4.34 29.08 -1.29
C CYS A 10 -3.55 29.03 -2.59
N VAL A 11 -2.87 30.12 -2.94
CA VAL A 11 -1.98 30.19 -4.10
C VAL A 11 -0.54 30.17 -3.59
N ILE A 12 0.23 29.18 -4.05
CA ILE A 12 1.62 28.97 -3.66
C ILE A 12 2.52 29.19 -4.87
N TYR A 13 3.51 30.06 -4.73
CA TYR A 13 4.49 30.38 -5.76
C TYR A 13 5.91 30.11 -5.21
N GLU A 14 6.64 29.19 -5.84
CA GLU A 14 7.98 28.72 -5.41
C GLU A 14 8.05 28.35 -3.91
N GLY A 15 7.01 27.70 -3.39
CA GLY A 15 6.93 27.29 -1.99
C GLY A 15 6.59 28.42 -1.00
N ARG A 16 6.31 29.63 -1.49
CA ARG A 16 5.84 30.76 -0.68
C ARG A 16 4.37 31.05 -0.98
N MET A 17 3.64 31.48 0.04
CA MET A 17 2.22 31.83 -0.09
C MET A 17 2.08 33.21 -0.75
N ALA A 18 1.44 33.26 -1.91
CA ALA A 18 1.15 34.49 -2.64
C ALA A 18 -0.24 35.06 -2.30
N TYR A 19 -1.19 34.18 -1.96
CA TYR A 19 -2.53 34.53 -1.52
C TYR A 19 -3.14 33.40 -0.68
N PHE A 20 -3.88 33.77 0.36
CA PHE A 20 -4.77 32.87 1.10
C PHE A 20 -6.02 33.65 1.51
N GLY A 21 -7.21 33.12 1.21
CA GLY A 21 -8.46 33.81 1.49
C GLY A 21 -9.65 33.22 0.74
N PRO A 22 -10.80 33.91 0.73
CA PRO A 22 -12.01 33.47 0.05
C PRO A 22 -11.79 33.26 -1.46
N ALA A 23 -12.34 32.18 -2.01
CA ALA A 23 -12.19 31.85 -3.44
C ALA A 23 -12.70 32.98 -4.36
N ASP A 24 -13.84 33.57 -4.03
CA ASP A 24 -14.47 34.64 -4.82
C ASP A 24 -13.62 35.91 -4.94
N GLN A 25 -12.77 36.17 -3.94
CA GLN A 25 -11.92 37.36 -3.87
C GLN A 25 -10.56 37.14 -4.52
N ALA A 26 -10.13 35.89 -4.70
CA ALA A 26 -8.81 35.56 -5.22
C ALA A 26 -8.57 36.16 -6.61
N ARG A 27 -9.59 36.14 -7.49
CA ARG A 27 -9.49 36.74 -8.83
C ARG A 27 -9.26 38.24 -8.75
N GLN A 28 -10.07 38.94 -7.94
CA GLN A 28 -10.03 40.39 -7.85
C GLN A 28 -8.70 40.87 -7.24
N TYR A 29 -8.18 40.15 -6.25
CA TYR A 29 -6.88 40.44 -5.61
C TYR A 29 -5.74 40.57 -6.63
N PHE A 30 -5.63 39.65 -7.58
CA PHE A 30 -4.57 39.71 -8.59
C PHE A 30 -4.85 40.74 -9.70
N ILE A 31 -6.11 41.03 -9.98
CA ILE A 31 -6.50 42.12 -10.88
C ILE A 31 -6.11 43.48 -10.28
N ASP A 32 -6.36 43.68 -8.98
CA ASP A 32 -6.01 44.89 -8.24
C ASP A 32 -4.48 45.07 -8.11
N MET A 33 -3.75 43.96 -8.08
CA MET A 33 -2.29 43.95 -8.14
C MET A 33 -1.74 44.40 -9.51
N GLY A 34 -2.55 44.32 -10.58
CA GLY A 34 -2.21 44.78 -11.92
C GLY A 34 -2.09 43.68 -12.99
N TYR A 35 -2.62 42.49 -12.72
CA TYR A 35 -2.67 41.38 -13.69
C TYR A 35 -4.01 41.33 -14.42
N GLU A 36 -3.99 40.88 -15.68
CA GLU A 36 -5.20 40.75 -16.50
C GLU A 36 -5.44 39.30 -16.91
N LEU A 37 -6.72 38.91 -17.00
CA LEU A 37 -7.10 37.60 -17.52
C LEU A 37 -6.91 37.53 -19.03
N ALA A 38 -6.39 36.40 -19.51
CA ALA A 38 -6.41 36.11 -20.94
C ALA A 38 -7.84 35.86 -21.44
N ASN A 39 -8.08 36.10 -22.73
CA ASN A 39 -9.39 35.92 -23.34
C ASN A 39 -9.85 34.45 -23.24
N ARG A 40 -11.05 34.22 -22.66
CA ARG A 40 -11.64 32.88 -22.37
C ARG A 40 -10.95 32.07 -21.26
N GLN A 41 -10.08 32.67 -20.46
CA GLN A 41 -9.45 32.00 -19.33
C GLN A 41 -10.42 31.85 -18.15
N THR A 42 -10.37 30.69 -17.46
CA THR A 42 -11.15 30.46 -16.23
C THR A 42 -10.40 30.99 -15.01
N THR A 43 -11.11 31.33 -13.92
CA THR A 43 -10.49 31.79 -12.67
C THR A 43 -9.39 30.85 -12.14
N PRO A 44 -9.58 29.52 -12.02
CA PRO A 44 -8.52 28.65 -11.54
C PRO A 44 -7.30 28.62 -12.47
N ASP A 45 -7.51 28.65 -13.78
CA ASP A 45 -6.41 28.69 -14.75
C ASP A 45 -5.61 30.00 -14.66
N PHE A 46 -6.30 31.13 -14.42
CA PHE A 46 -5.66 32.41 -14.15
C PHE A 46 -4.82 32.39 -12.88
N LEU A 47 -5.32 31.82 -11.78
CA LEU A 47 -4.58 31.72 -10.52
C LEU A 47 -3.32 30.86 -10.66
N VAL A 48 -3.37 29.80 -11.47
CA VAL A 48 -2.20 28.98 -11.78
C VAL A 48 -1.23 29.73 -12.69
N ALA A 49 -1.73 30.42 -13.73
CA ALA A 49 -0.89 31.16 -14.68
C ALA A 49 -0.08 32.30 -14.02
N ILE A 50 -0.59 32.89 -12.94
CA ILE A 50 0.14 33.91 -12.15
C ILE A 50 1.38 33.35 -11.46
N THR A 51 1.36 32.06 -11.10
CA THR A 51 2.51 31.40 -10.48
C THR A 51 3.59 31.00 -11.50
N ASP A 52 3.35 31.19 -12.81
CA ASP A 52 4.37 31.00 -13.83
C ASP A 52 4.97 32.38 -14.23
N PRO A 53 6.30 32.56 -14.12
CA PRO A 53 6.98 33.75 -14.62
C PRO A 53 6.66 34.13 -16.09
N LYS A 54 6.24 33.16 -16.92
CA LYS A 54 5.91 33.38 -18.34
C LYS A 54 4.41 33.38 -18.63
N GLY A 55 3.59 32.95 -17.68
CA GLY A 55 2.15 32.77 -17.86
C GLY A 55 1.30 34.00 -17.53
N HIS A 56 1.87 34.98 -16.82
CA HIS A 56 1.13 36.15 -16.37
C HIS A 56 1.15 37.30 -17.40
N ILE A 57 -0.01 37.92 -17.61
CA ILE A 57 -0.16 39.07 -18.51
C ILE A 57 -0.27 40.34 -17.65
N PRO A 58 0.76 41.20 -17.61
CA PRO A 58 0.67 42.47 -16.91
C PRO A 58 -0.28 43.41 -17.65
N ARG A 59 -1.15 44.09 -16.91
CA ARG A 59 -2.08 45.07 -17.47
C ARG A 59 -1.33 46.28 -18.02
N ALA A 60 -1.68 46.70 -19.24
CA ALA A 60 -1.07 47.87 -19.86
C ALA A 60 -1.37 49.15 -19.05
N GLY A 61 -0.33 49.91 -18.70
CA GLY A 61 -0.46 51.22 -18.02
C GLY A 61 -0.12 51.25 -16.52
N ILE A 62 0.23 50.12 -15.90
CA ILE A 62 0.69 50.05 -14.50
C ILE A 62 2.17 49.72 -14.47
N SER A 63 3.01 50.64 -13.97
CA SER A 63 4.47 50.48 -13.95
C SER A 63 5.02 49.70 -12.75
N ASN A 64 4.27 49.64 -11.64
CA ASN A 64 4.71 49.05 -10.37
C ASN A 64 4.00 47.73 -10.06
N ILE A 65 4.06 46.77 -10.98
CA ILE A 65 3.50 45.43 -10.79
C ILE A 65 4.56 44.53 -10.15
N PRO A 66 4.27 43.83 -9.04
CA PRO A 66 5.16 42.82 -8.44
C PRO A 66 5.54 41.74 -9.46
N ARG A 67 6.83 41.52 -9.72
CA ARG A 67 7.32 40.50 -10.68
C ARG A 67 8.06 39.34 -10.03
N THR A 68 8.60 39.54 -8.83
CA THR A 68 9.35 38.52 -8.10
C THR A 68 8.49 37.90 -7.00
N VAL A 69 8.72 36.61 -6.68
CA VAL A 69 8.02 35.90 -5.59
C VAL A 69 8.05 36.70 -4.29
N SER A 70 9.20 37.33 -3.98
CA SER A 70 9.37 38.16 -2.78
C SER A 70 8.45 39.38 -2.77
N GLU A 71 8.27 40.05 -3.92
CA GLU A 71 7.37 41.21 -4.04
C GLU A 71 5.90 40.78 -3.91
N PHE A 72 5.52 39.61 -4.45
CA PHE A 72 4.17 39.04 -4.25
C PHE A 72 3.87 38.80 -2.77
N VAL A 73 4.82 38.20 -2.05
CA VAL A 73 4.70 37.96 -0.61
C VAL A 73 4.63 39.29 0.14
N GLU A 74 5.49 40.25 -0.18
CA GLU A 74 5.47 41.56 0.48
C GLU A 74 4.15 42.31 0.24
N TYR A 75 3.61 42.24 -0.99
CA TYR A 75 2.31 42.80 -1.33
C TYR A 75 1.19 42.15 -0.53
N PHE A 76 1.19 40.82 -0.42
CA PHE A 76 0.24 40.08 0.42
C PHE A 76 0.31 40.53 1.88
N LEU A 77 1.52 40.61 2.44
CA LEU A 77 1.76 40.99 3.84
C LEU A 77 1.28 42.42 4.15
N LYS A 78 1.28 43.33 3.17
CA LYS A 78 0.83 44.73 3.33
C LYS A 78 -0.69 44.87 3.33
N LEU A 79 -1.42 43.92 2.74
CA LEU A 79 -2.86 44.01 2.58
C LEU A 79 -3.62 43.51 3.82
N SER A 80 -4.84 44.04 3.99
CA SER A 80 -5.74 43.68 5.08
C SER A 80 -6.07 42.17 5.13
N ILE A 81 -6.01 41.48 3.98
CA ILE A 81 -6.27 40.03 3.88
C ILE A 81 -5.25 39.23 4.70
N ALA A 82 -3.97 39.60 4.66
CA ALA A 82 -2.96 38.93 5.48
C ALA A 82 -3.16 39.20 6.97
N GLN A 83 -3.68 40.37 7.34
CA GLN A 83 -4.01 40.68 8.73
C GLN A 83 -5.21 39.86 9.21
N MET A 84 -6.31 39.81 8.44
CA MET A 84 -7.48 38.97 8.74
C MET A 84 -7.09 37.50 8.92
N ASN A 85 -6.23 36.94 8.06
CA ASN A 85 -5.75 35.57 8.22
C ASN A 85 -4.92 35.34 9.49
N ARG A 86 -4.14 36.34 9.93
CA ARG A 86 -3.39 36.24 11.19
C ARG A 86 -4.34 36.30 12.37
N ASP A 87 -5.34 37.17 12.30
CA ASP A 87 -6.33 37.34 13.34
C ASP A 87 -7.18 36.05 13.47
N ASP A 88 -7.66 35.46 12.37
CA ASP A 88 -8.31 34.14 12.33
C ASP A 88 -7.43 33.05 13.00
N VAL A 89 -6.13 33.04 12.69
CA VAL A 89 -5.20 32.06 13.26
C VAL A 89 -4.94 32.31 14.74
N ASN A 90 -4.90 33.56 15.17
CA ASN A 90 -4.72 33.93 16.57
C ASN A 90 -5.97 33.64 17.39
N GLU A 91 -7.17 33.94 16.88
CA GLU A 91 -8.45 33.59 17.49
C GLU A 91 -8.57 32.07 17.66
N TYR A 92 -8.30 31.30 16.59
CA TYR A 92 -8.25 29.84 16.69
C TYR A 92 -7.22 29.36 17.73
N LYS A 93 -6.07 30.04 17.83
CA LYS A 93 -5.06 29.69 18.83
C LYS A 93 -5.52 30.02 20.25
N ASP A 94 -6.15 31.15 20.48
CA ASP A 94 -6.58 31.54 21.82
C ASP A 94 -7.74 30.66 22.31
N ASP A 95 -8.68 30.32 21.44
CA ASP A 95 -9.80 29.44 21.76
C ASP A 95 -9.37 27.98 21.96
N TYR A 96 -8.38 27.51 21.19
CA TYR A 96 -8.05 26.08 21.15
C TYR A 96 -6.68 25.72 21.69
N VAL A 97 -5.65 26.56 21.85
CA VAL A 97 -4.28 26.10 22.23
C VAL A 97 -4.21 25.50 23.64
N GLY A 98 -5.07 25.94 24.57
CA GLY A 98 -5.21 25.29 25.88
C GLY A 98 -5.81 23.87 25.81
N ILE A 99 -6.74 23.64 24.87
CA ILE A 99 -7.40 22.35 24.65
C ILE A 99 -6.61 21.49 23.65
N TRP A 100 -5.90 22.08 22.71
CA TRP A 100 -5.21 21.43 21.59
C TRP A 100 -3.90 20.81 22.05
N THR A 101 -3.20 21.38 23.02
CA THR A 101 -2.08 20.67 23.67
C THR A 101 -2.55 19.41 24.41
N MET A 102 -3.77 19.42 24.96
CA MET A 102 -4.42 18.26 25.60
C MET A 102 -4.96 17.28 24.56
N HIS A 103 -5.69 17.75 23.53
CA HIS A 103 -6.25 16.96 22.43
C HIS A 103 -5.18 16.37 21.53
N MET A 104 -4.07 17.07 21.31
CA MET A 104 -2.93 16.57 20.53
C MET A 104 -2.05 15.63 21.37
N ARG A 105 -2.06 15.74 22.71
CA ARG A 105 -1.53 14.69 23.60
C ARG A 105 -2.46 13.47 23.67
N MET A 106 -3.78 13.63 23.53
CA MET A 106 -4.76 12.52 23.49
C MET A 106 -4.89 11.88 22.09
N SER A 107 -4.71 12.65 21.02
CA SER A 107 -4.66 12.20 19.61
C SER A 107 -3.29 11.63 19.22
N LYS A 108 -2.34 11.65 20.17
CA LYS A 108 -1.12 10.83 20.18
C LYS A 108 -1.36 9.41 20.71
N ALA A 109 -2.59 8.92 20.71
CA ALA A 109 -2.80 7.52 20.39
C ALA A 109 -2.86 7.43 18.86
N PRO A 110 -1.70 7.26 18.16
CA PRO A 110 -1.68 7.14 16.69
C PRO A 110 -2.57 5.99 16.18
N PHE A 111 -3.01 5.09 17.07
CA PHE A 111 -3.89 3.98 16.74
C PHE A 111 -5.17 4.05 17.57
N THR A 112 -6.30 4.09 16.89
CA THR A 112 -7.65 4.15 17.48
C THR A 112 -8.09 2.82 18.09
N ILE A 113 -7.37 1.73 17.80
CA ILE A 113 -7.76 0.36 18.08
C ILE A 113 -6.66 -0.38 18.84
N SER A 114 -7.04 -1.31 19.73
CA SER A 114 -6.11 -2.11 20.52
C SER A 114 -5.26 -3.05 19.63
N ILE A 115 -4.02 -3.36 20.06
CA ILE A 115 -3.09 -4.24 19.36
C ILE A 115 -3.69 -5.60 18.93
N PRO A 116 -4.45 -6.35 19.77
CA PRO A 116 -5.04 -7.62 19.34
C PRO A 116 -6.12 -7.42 18.28
N MET A 117 -6.87 -6.32 18.33
CA MET A 117 -7.89 -6.01 17.34
C MET A 117 -7.26 -5.60 16.01
N GLN A 118 -6.14 -4.89 16.03
CA GLN A 118 -5.30 -4.64 14.85
C GLN A 118 -4.84 -5.96 14.22
N ALA A 119 -4.32 -6.89 15.03
CA ALA A 119 -3.84 -8.19 14.55
C ALA A 119 -4.97 -9.01 13.90
N HIS A 120 -6.15 -9.05 14.52
CA HIS A 120 -7.31 -9.76 13.95
C HIS A 120 -7.75 -9.15 12.61
N ALA A 121 -7.86 -7.82 12.51
CA ALA A 121 -8.28 -7.14 11.29
C ALA A 121 -7.28 -7.35 10.14
N VAL A 122 -5.98 -7.24 10.42
CA VAL A 122 -4.90 -7.53 9.46
C VAL A 122 -4.97 -9.00 9.03
N MET A 123 -5.17 -9.92 9.96
CA MET A 123 -5.25 -11.35 9.66
C MET A 123 -6.43 -11.68 8.75
N GLN A 124 -7.62 -11.17 9.05
CA GLN A 124 -8.81 -11.39 8.23
C GLN A 124 -8.60 -10.88 6.80
N ARG A 125 -8.04 -9.68 6.65
CA ARG A 125 -7.69 -9.11 5.34
C ARG A 125 -6.69 -9.98 4.58
N ARG A 126 -5.66 -10.48 5.25
CA ARG A 126 -4.63 -11.32 4.62
C ARG A 126 -5.19 -12.65 4.16
N VAL A 127 -6.06 -13.27 4.94
CA VAL A 127 -6.80 -14.47 4.54
C VAL A 127 -7.67 -14.19 3.32
N GLN A 128 -8.36 -13.04 3.26
CA GLN A 128 -9.15 -12.66 2.08
C GLN A 128 -8.29 -12.51 0.82
N ILE A 129 -7.11 -11.89 0.91
CA ILE A 129 -6.18 -11.75 -0.23
C ILE A 129 -5.63 -13.12 -0.69
N LEU A 130 -5.32 -14.00 0.26
CA LEU A 130 -4.88 -15.37 -0.05
C LEU A 130 -6.02 -16.19 -0.68
N MET A 131 -7.25 -16.00 -0.22
CA MET A 131 -8.44 -16.62 -0.77
C MET A 131 -8.79 -16.09 -2.16
N ASP A 132 -8.47 -14.84 -2.49
CA ASP A 132 -8.68 -14.29 -3.83
C ASP A 132 -7.66 -14.84 -4.84
N SER A 133 -6.40 -15.00 -4.40
CA SER A 133 -5.29 -15.54 -5.20
C SER A 133 -5.20 -17.08 -5.19
N LYS A 134 -6.32 -17.76 -5.46
CA LYS A 134 -6.41 -19.25 -5.42
C LYS A 134 -5.49 -19.94 -6.41
N SER A 135 -5.32 -19.37 -7.60
CA SER A 135 -4.47 -19.94 -8.66
C SER A 135 -3.00 -19.99 -8.26
N ALA A 136 -2.49 -18.91 -7.66
CA ALA A 136 -1.12 -18.82 -7.19
C ALA A 136 -0.84 -19.81 -6.05
N THR A 137 -1.78 -19.95 -5.12
CA THR A 137 -1.67 -20.91 -4.01
C THR A 137 -1.72 -22.36 -4.51
N ALA A 138 -2.59 -22.67 -5.48
CA ALA A 138 -2.69 -24.00 -6.08
C ALA A 138 -1.42 -24.40 -6.85
N MET A 139 -0.85 -23.47 -7.64
CA MET A 139 0.40 -23.72 -8.40
C MET A 139 1.58 -24.02 -7.46
N LYS A 140 1.67 -23.31 -6.32
CA LYS A 140 2.69 -23.58 -5.30
C LYS A 140 2.53 -24.99 -4.71
N LEU A 141 1.31 -25.37 -4.35
CA LEU A 141 1.03 -26.70 -3.79
C LEU A 141 1.37 -27.82 -4.78
N PHE A 142 0.97 -27.64 -6.05
CA PHE A 142 1.32 -28.57 -7.14
C PHE A 142 2.84 -28.75 -7.28
N SER A 143 3.60 -27.66 -7.24
CA SER A 143 5.07 -27.69 -7.35
C SER A 143 5.72 -28.51 -6.23
N PHE A 144 5.24 -28.38 -4.98
CA PHE A 144 5.77 -29.17 -3.86
C PHE A 144 5.40 -30.64 -3.93
N ILE A 145 4.19 -30.97 -4.36
CA ILE A 145 3.77 -32.37 -4.54
C ILE A 145 4.57 -33.03 -5.65
N PHE A 146 4.75 -32.33 -6.79
CA PHE A 146 5.58 -32.81 -7.89
C PHE A 146 7.01 -33.10 -7.44
N GLN A 147 7.61 -32.20 -6.65
CA GLN A 147 8.93 -32.43 -6.07
C GLN A 147 8.95 -33.64 -5.11
N GLY A 148 7.94 -33.78 -4.25
CA GLY A 148 7.80 -34.92 -3.34
C GLY A 148 7.72 -36.26 -4.06
N ILE A 149 7.02 -36.31 -5.20
CA ILE A 149 6.93 -37.50 -6.05
C ILE A 149 8.29 -37.88 -6.65
N ILE A 150 9.05 -36.91 -7.18
CA ILE A 150 10.38 -37.16 -7.74
C ILE A 150 11.32 -37.74 -6.67
N VAL A 151 11.33 -37.15 -5.47
CA VAL A 151 12.16 -37.65 -4.38
C VAL A 151 11.71 -39.04 -3.93
N GLY A 152 10.40 -39.24 -3.76
CA GLY A 152 9.84 -40.52 -3.35
C GLY A 152 10.16 -41.65 -4.33
N THR A 153 9.89 -41.45 -5.61
CA THR A 153 10.13 -42.47 -6.66
C THR A 153 11.61 -42.86 -6.76
N VAL A 154 12.53 -41.91 -6.67
CA VAL A 154 13.97 -42.22 -6.79
C VAL A 154 14.52 -42.92 -5.54
N PHE A 155 14.05 -42.57 -4.33
CA PHE A 155 14.49 -43.27 -3.11
C PHE A 155 13.92 -44.69 -3.00
N LEU A 156 12.73 -44.94 -3.56
CA LEU A 156 12.08 -46.26 -3.56
C LEU A 156 12.68 -47.24 -4.58
N ASN A 157 13.07 -46.75 -5.76
CA ASN A 157 13.69 -47.57 -6.80
C ASN A 157 15.22 -47.72 -6.69
N SER A 158 15.84 -47.20 -5.63
CA SER A 158 17.31 -47.22 -5.48
C SER A 158 17.77 -48.48 -4.72
N PRO A 159 18.40 -49.47 -5.37
CA PRO A 159 18.93 -50.65 -4.69
C PRO A 159 19.97 -50.27 -3.63
N GLU A 160 20.08 -51.04 -2.54
CA GLU A 160 21.11 -50.88 -1.50
C GLU A 160 22.52 -51.32 -1.97
N ALA A 161 22.90 -50.93 -3.19
CA ALA A 161 24.18 -51.21 -3.79
C ALA A 161 24.99 -49.92 -3.92
N THR A 162 26.33 -50.02 -3.89
CA THR A 162 27.25 -48.87 -3.97
C THR A 162 27.04 -48.03 -5.24
N SER A 163 26.48 -48.62 -6.31
CA SER A 163 26.12 -47.93 -7.55
C SER A 163 24.99 -46.90 -7.39
N ALA A 164 24.15 -47.01 -6.35
CA ALA A 164 23.03 -46.11 -6.11
C ALA A 164 23.41 -44.80 -5.40
N TYR A 165 24.60 -44.71 -4.78
CA TYR A 165 25.04 -43.50 -4.05
C TYR A 165 25.13 -42.27 -4.96
N PHE A 166 25.57 -42.43 -6.20
CA PHE A 166 25.64 -41.32 -7.17
C PHE A 166 24.26 -40.75 -7.50
N SER A 167 23.27 -41.63 -7.71
CA SER A 167 21.88 -41.22 -7.96
C SER A 167 21.25 -40.53 -6.75
N ARG A 168 21.47 -41.05 -5.53
CA ARG A 168 20.99 -40.44 -4.28
C ARG A 168 21.58 -39.04 -4.05
N GLY A 169 22.87 -38.86 -4.35
CA GLY A 169 23.53 -37.54 -4.27
C GLY A 169 22.95 -36.52 -5.24
N GLY A 170 22.65 -36.93 -6.48
CA GLY A 170 22.01 -36.07 -7.48
C GLY A 170 20.61 -35.61 -7.08
N VAL A 171 19.81 -36.49 -6.48
CA VAL A 171 18.45 -36.16 -6.00
C VAL A 171 18.49 -35.17 -4.85
N LEU A 172 19.38 -35.37 -3.88
CA LEU A 172 19.55 -34.44 -2.76
C LEU A 172 20.00 -33.05 -3.25
N CYS A 173 20.91 -33.01 -4.22
CA CYS A 173 21.33 -31.77 -4.87
C CYS A 173 20.15 -31.07 -5.58
N PHE A 174 19.35 -31.82 -6.35
CA PHE A 174 18.18 -31.30 -7.05
C PHE A 174 17.12 -30.75 -6.09
N VAL A 175 16.88 -31.42 -4.95
CA VAL A 175 15.95 -30.96 -3.91
C VAL A 175 16.39 -29.63 -3.31
N LEU A 176 17.67 -29.50 -2.98
CA LEU A 176 18.22 -28.27 -2.43
C LEU A 176 18.17 -27.12 -3.46
N LEU A 177 18.52 -27.38 -4.72
CA LEU A 177 18.44 -26.39 -5.79
C LEU A 177 17.01 -25.91 -6.03
N PHE A 178 16.04 -26.83 -6.08
CA PHE A 178 14.64 -26.45 -6.27
C PHE A 178 14.09 -25.65 -5.09
N ALA A 179 14.46 -26.01 -3.86
CA ALA A 179 14.09 -25.26 -2.67
C ALA A 179 14.66 -23.82 -2.70
N ALA A 180 15.91 -23.66 -3.14
CA ALA A 180 16.54 -22.36 -3.30
C ALA A 180 15.90 -21.52 -4.42
N LEU A 181 15.60 -22.12 -5.58
CA LEU A 181 14.91 -21.43 -6.68
C LEU A 181 13.50 -21.01 -6.27
N SER A 182 12.80 -21.86 -5.52
CA SER A 182 11.46 -21.56 -5.02
C SER A 182 11.46 -20.40 -4.02
N SER A 183 12.44 -20.35 -3.11
CA SER A 183 12.56 -19.21 -2.18
C SER A 183 12.93 -17.92 -2.91
N MET A 184 13.80 -17.97 -3.92
CA MET A 184 14.10 -16.82 -4.78
C MET A 184 12.85 -16.31 -5.53
N ALA A 185 11.96 -17.19 -5.97
CA ALA A 185 10.71 -16.81 -6.64
C ALA A 185 9.66 -16.20 -5.69
N GLU A 186 9.71 -16.50 -4.39
CA GLU A 186 8.79 -15.95 -3.39
C GLU A 186 9.17 -14.51 -2.95
N ILE A 187 10.44 -14.12 -3.06
CA ILE A 187 10.96 -12.81 -2.61
C ILE A 187 10.29 -11.62 -3.32
N PRO A 188 10.16 -11.56 -4.66
CA PRO A 188 9.54 -10.42 -5.34
C PRO A 188 8.08 -10.18 -4.93
N ALA A 189 7.35 -11.28 -4.64
CA ALA A 189 5.96 -11.19 -4.20
C ALA A 189 5.82 -10.48 -2.84
N LEU A 190 6.83 -10.57 -1.97
CA LEU A 190 6.88 -9.84 -0.70
C LEU A 190 7.17 -8.35 -0.92
N PHE A 191 8.04 -8.00 -1.87
CA PHE A 191 8.39 -6.60 -2.16
C PHE A 191 7.24 -5.77 -2.71
N ILE A 192 6.30 -6.38 -3.45
CA ILE A 192 5.10 -5.70 -3.94
C ILE A 192 4.24 -5.17 -2.77
N GLN A 193 4.36 -5.76 -1.59
CA GLN A 193 3.55 -5.41 -0.42
C GLN A 193 4.17 -4.25 0.39
N CYS A 194 5.49 -4.05 0.35
CA CYS A 194 6.19 -2.99 1.07
C CYS A 194 5.61 -1.56 0.89
N PRO A 195 5.34 -1.05 -0.33
CA PRO A 195 4.79 0.30 -0.49
C PRO A 195 3.36 0.43 0.09
N ILE A 196 2.60 -0.66 0.10
CA ILE A 196 1.25 -0.70 0.67
C ILE A 196 1.31 -0.53 2.19
N VAL A 197 2.26 -1.22 2.85
CA VAL A 197 2.49 -1.10 4.29
C VAL A 197 2.94 0.31 4.66
N HIS A 198 3.90 0.86 3.91
CA HIS A 198 4.40 2.20 4.20
C HIS A 198 3.32 3.30 4.03
N ARG A 199 2.44 3.15 3.04
CA ARG A 199 1.28 4.03 2.89
C ARG A 199 0.31 3.91 4.08
N GLN A 200 0.09 2.71 4.58
CA GLN A 200 -0.79 2.45 5.73
C GLN A 200 -0.19 2.92 7.05
N GLU A 201 1.13 2.86 7.19
CA GLU A 201 1.88 3.48 8.28
C GLU A 201 1.75 5.01 8.27
N THR A 202 1.93 5.65 7.10
CA THR A 202 1.80 7.11 6.95
C THR A 202 0.39 7.60 7.29
N THR A 203 -0.61 6.74 7.11
CA THR A 203 -2.01 6.99 7.46
C THR A 203 -2.34 6.59 8.92
N ALA A 204 -1.37 6.10 9.68
CA ALA A 204 -1.49 5.63 11.06
C ALA A 204 -2.59 4.57 11.28
N MET A 205 -2.83 3.67 10.31
CA MET A 205 -3.90 2.66 10.43
C MET A 205 -3.54 1.52 11.40
N TYR A 206 -2.30 1.02 11.38
CA TYR A 206 -1.81 -0.03 12.27
C TYR A 206 -0.28 0.04 12.40
N HIS A 207 0.26 -0.63 13.41
CA HIS A 207 1.71 -0.71 13.58
C HIS A 207 2.37 -1.67 12.56
N PRO A 208 3.41 -1.24 11.82
CA PRO A 208 4.10 -2.09 10.83
C PRO A 208 4.63 -3.41 11.40
N PHE A 209 5.00 -3.45 12.69
CA PHE A 209 5.52 -4.67 13.33
C PHE A 209 4.48 -5.80 13.37
N ILE A 210 3.18 -5.48 13.45
CA ILE A 210 2.10 -6.47 13.54
C ILE A 210 2.04 -7.29 12.24
N GLU A 211 2.17 -6.61 11.10
CA GLU A 211 2.27 -7.31 9.82
C GLU A 211 3.57 -8.11 9.69
N GLY A 212 4.69 -7.58 10.17
CA GLY A 212 5.96 -8.30 10.17
C GLY A 212 5.90 -9.63 10.94
N ILE A 213 5.34 -9.61 12.16
CA ILE A 213 5.14 -10.84 12.97
C ILE A 213 4.22 -11.82 12.25
N PHE A 214 3.16 -11.34 11.61
CA PHE A 214 2.23 -12.18 10.86
C PHE A 214 2.89 -12.84 9.64
N TYR A 215 3.71 -12.12 8.88
CA TYR A 215 4.47 -12.71 7.77
C TYR A 215 5.49 -13.74 8.23
N LEU A 216 6.18 -13.48 9.34
CA LEU A 216 7.08 -14.46 9.94
C LEU A 216 6.31 -15.74 10.33
N PHE A 217 5.15 -15.59 10.97
CA PHE A 217 4.29 -16.72 11.30
C PHE A 217 3.84 -17.52 10.07
N LEU A 218 3.36 -16.84 9.02
CA LEU A 218 2.97 -17.51 7.76
C LEU A 218 4.15 -18.19 7.06
N PHE A 219 5.32 -17.55 7.06
CA PHE A 219 6.53 -18.10 6.48
C PHE A 219 6.96 -19.36 7.23
N THR A 220 7.02 -19.31 8.57
CA THR A 220 7.33 -20.48 9.40
C THR A 220 6.31 -21.58 9.20
N MET A 221 5.02 -21.27 9.16
CA MET A 221 3.96 -22.26 8.91
C MET A 221 4.11 -22.94 7.55
N SER A 222 4.41 -22.17 6.50
CA SER A 222 4.67 -22.69 5.15
C SER A 222 5.90 -23.60 5.12
N VAL A 223 7.00 -23.20 5.77
CA VAL A 223 8.22 -24.03 5.87
C VAL A 223 7.96 -25.32 6.64
N VAL A 224 7.23 -25.26 7.76
CA VAL A 224 6.85 -26.44 8.55
C VAL A 224 5.96 -27.37 7.74
N MET A 225 4.99 -26.84 6.99
CA MET A 225 4.13 -27.66 6.13
C MET A 225 4.93 -28.35 5.02
N LYS A 226 5.87 -27.63 4.36
CA LYS A 226 6.80 -28.21 3.38
C LYS A 226 7.64 -29.33 3.99
N ALA A 227 8.22 -29.11 5.17
CA ALA A 227 9.03 -30.10 5.88
C ALA A 227 8.20 -31.32 6.30
N TRP A 228 6.94 -31.13 6.71
CA TRP A 228 6.05 -32.21 7.11
C TRP A 228 5.66 -33.09 5.92
N PHE A 229 5.29 -32.49 4.77
CA PHE A 229 5.03 -33.24 3.54
C PHE A 229 6.26 -34.02 3.06
N TRP A 230 7.46 -33.43 3.16
CA TRP A 230 8.71 -34.15 2.86
C TRP A 230 8.98 -35.30 3.83
N GLY A 231 8.77 -35.10 5.13
CA GLY A 231 8.94 -36.14 6.15
C GLY A 231 8.00 -37.33 5.93
N ILE A 232 6.75 -37.07 5.57
CA ILE A 232 5.77 -38.11 5.25
C ILE A 232 6.12 -38.83 3.95
N ALA A 233 6.48 -38.10 2.89
CA ALA A 233 6.89 -38.69 1.62
C ALA A 233 8.11 -39.61 1.77
N ALA A 234 9.06 -39.24 2.64
CA ALA A 234 10.23 -40.06 2.95
C ALA A 234 9.91 -41.31 3.81
N SER A 235 8.78 -41.31 4.53
CA SER A 235 8.41 -42.39 5.46
C SER A 235 7.69 -43.57 4.79
N PHE A 236 7.11 -43.39 3.59
CA PHE A 236 6.38 -44.46 2.90
C PHE A 236 7.25 -45.24 1.92
N LYS A 237 7.32 -46.57 2.11
CA LYS A 237 8.04 -47.54 1.25
C LYS A 237 7.35 -47.85 -0.11
N SER A 238 6.19 -47.29 -0.42
CA SER A 238 5.42 -47.61 -1.65
C SER A 238 4.98 -46.36 -2.40
N GLU A 239 5.28 -46.33 -3.72
CA GLU A 239 5.03 -45.21 -4.63
C GLU A 239 3.52 -44.88 -4.76
N ALA A 240 2.67 -45.91 -4.77
CA ALA A 240 1.23 -45.78 -4.98
C ALA A 240 0.49 -45.19 -3.76
N THR A 241 0.99 -45.42 -2.54
CA THR A 241 0.37 -44.89 -1.31
C THR A 241 0.70 -43.42 -1.08
N ALA A 242 1.91 -42.97 -1.42
CA ALA A 242 2.29 -41.57 -1.29
C ALA A 242 1.54 -40.68 -2.31
N GLN A 243 1.43 -41.16 -3.57
CA GLN A 243 0.69 -40.45 -4.61
C GLN A 243 -0.82 -40.43 -4.38
N SER A 244 -1.41 -41.52 -3.89
CA SER A 244 -2.85 -41.56 -3.59
C SER A 244 -3.22 -40.68 -2.40
N VAL A 245 -2.42 -40.67 -1.31
CA VAL A 245 -2.68 -39.79 -0.15
C VAL A 245 -2.49 -38.32 -0.52
N ALA A 246 -1.46 -37.97 -1.31
CA ALA A 246 -1.27 -36.62 -1.80
C ALA A 246 -2.41 -36.19 -2.75
N GLY A 247 -2.87 -37.09 -3.63
CA GLY A 247 -4.00 -36.85 -4.53
C GLY A 247 -5.33 -36.70 -3.79
N ILE A 248 -5.59 -37.50 -2.76
CA ILE A 248 -6.80 -37.43 -1.93
C ILE A 248 -6.78 -36.15 -1.06
N MET A 249 -5.63 -35.77 -0.50
CA MET A 249 -5.50 -34.50 0.22
C MET A 249 -5.67 -33.29 -0.70
N LEU A 250 -5.14 -33.34 -1.92
CA LEU A 250 -5.29 -32.26 -2.89
C LEU A 250 -6.74 -32.16 -3.39
N LEU A 251 -7.41 -33.29 -3.65
CA LEU A 251 -8.85 -33.33 -3.94
C LEU A 251 -9.66 -32.79 -2.76
N GLY A 252 -9.36 -33.20 -1.53
CA GLY A 252 -10.05 -32.71 -0.33
C GLY A 252 -9.87 -31.20 -0.14
N MET A 253 -8.68 -30.68 -0.35
CA MET A 253 -8.37 -29.25 -0.23
C MET A 253 -8.98 -28.43 -1.38
N VAL A 254 -8.99 -28.96 -2.61
CA VAL A 254 -9.64 -28.33 -3.76
C VAL A 254 -11.16 -28.31 -3.57
N ILE A 255 -11.76 -29.42 -3.11
CA ILE A 255 -13.19 -29.48 -2.80
C ILE A 255 -13.53 -28.54 -1.65
N TYR A 256 -12.76 -28.52 -0.58
CA TYR A 256 -12.95 -27.59 0.54
C TYR A 256 -12.86 -26.13 0.08
N THR A 257 -11.86 -25.82 -0.76
CA THR A 257 -11.66 -24.47 -1.31
C THR A 257 -12.78 -24.08 -2.29
N PHE A 258 -13.29 -25.04 -3.08
CA PHE A 258 -14.38 -24.84 -4.02
C PHE A 258 -15.71 -24.63 -3.31
N VAL A 259 -16.05 -25.49 -2.34
CA VAL A 259 -17.26 -25.39 -1.51
C VAL A 259 -17.25 -24.09 -0.71
N HIS A 260 -16.12 -23.74 -0.10
CA HIS A 260 -16.00 -22.48 0.65
C HIS A 260 -16.08 -21.25 -0.27
N SER A 261 -15.56 -21.34 -1.50
CA SER A 261 -15.70 -20.26 -2.48
C SER A 261 -17.13 -20.06 -2.99
N SER A 262 -17.89 -21.15 -3.14
CA SER A 262 -19.29 -21.08 -3.54
C SER A 262 -20.15 -20.39 -2.48
N GLN A 263 -19.77 -20.44 -1.21
CA GLN A 263 -20.50 -19.76 -0.13
C GLN A 263 -20.28 -18.25 -0.09
N HIS A 264 -19.11 -17.76 -0.53
CA HIS A 264 -18.81 -16.33 -0.59
C HIS A 264 -19.17 -15.67 -1.94
N GLY A 265 -19.30 -16.45 -3.02
CA GLY A 265 -19.76 -15.93 -4.33
C GLY A 265 -21.27 -15.67 -4.40
N VAL A 266 -22.08 -16.26 -3.51
CA VAL A 266 -23.54 -16.09 -3.50
C VAL A 266 -23.99 -14.86 -2.70
N PHE A 267 -23.12 -14.28 -1.85
CA PHE A 267 -23.46 -13.11 -1.02
C PHE A 267 -23.13 -11.75 -1.68
N ASN A 268 -22.61 -11.73 -2.90
CA ASN A 268 -22.19 -10.50 -3.59
C ASN A 268 -22.94 -10.25 -4.91
N ALA A 269 -24.07 -10.93 -5.13
CA ALA A 269 -24.93 -10.74 -6.30
C ALA A 269 -26.16 -9.86 -6.04
N ASP A 270 -26.43 -9.48 -4.79
CA ASP A 270 -27.49 -8.53 -4.43
C ASP A 270 -26.95 -7.51 -3.42
N ILE A 271 -26.50 -6.36 -3.92
CA ILE A 271 -26.60 -4.98 -3.40
C ILE A 271 -25.92 -4.04 -4.41
#